data_AF-A0A7C6EFS1-F1
#
_entry.id   AF-A0A7C6EFS1-F1
#
_cell.length_a   1.000
_cell.length_b   1.000
_cell.length_c   1.000
_cell.angle_alpha   90.00
_cell.angle_beta   90.00
_cell.angle_gamma   90.00
#
_symmetry.space_group_name_H-M   'P 1'
#
loop_
_entity.id
_entity.type
_entity.pdbx_description
1 polymer ?
#
loop_
_entity_poly.entity_id
_entity_poly.type
_entity_poly.pdbx_seq_one_letter_code
_entity_poly.pdbx_strand_id
1 'polypeptide(L)'
;MIELLNNNPQVEKMISSSYRADGAKQYEVIIRTDQPDELKKHGIQISSVFGDVVVARVTKDELRKIVSLSSVRSVEAGTRNVIQ
;
A
#
# COMPACT_ATOMS: atom_id res chain seq x y z
N MET A 1 -3.63 28.31 -0.34
CA MET A 1 -2.21 27.91 -0.49
C MET A 1 -2.13 26.42 -0.15
N ILE A 2 -2.30 25.53 -1.12
CA ILE A 2 -2.30 24.06 -0.92
C ILE A 2 -1.42 23.45 -2.02
N GLU A 3 -0.10 23.54 -1.85
CA GLU A 3 0.88 22.95 -2.78
C GLU A 3 2.10 22.44 -2.01
N LEU A 4 1.94 21.43 -1.16
CA LEU A 4 3.08 20.90 -0.38
C LEU A 4 3.15 19.37 -0.22
N LEU A 5 2.45 18.58 -1.03
CA LEU A 5 2.53 17.11 -0.91
C LEU A 5 2.89 16.36 -2.19
N ASN A 6 3.08 17.02 -3.34
CA ASN A 6 3.00 16.29 -4.60
C ASN A 6 4.29 15.70 -5.17
N ASN A 7 5.49 15.95 -4.63
CA ASN A 7 6.73 15.35 -5.18
C ASN A 7 7.91 15.45 -4.18
N ASN A 8 7.89 14.71 -3.07
CA ASN A 8 9.08 14.61 -2.21
C ASN A 8 9.85 13.31 -2.51
N PRO A 9 10.92 13.32 -3.33
CA PRO A 9 11.65 12.11 -3.73
C PRO A 9 12.34 11.38 -2.57
N GLN A 10 12.48 12.06 -1.42
CA GLN A 10 13.00 11.46 -0.18
C GLN A 10 12.03 10.40 0.41
N VAL A 11 10.72 10.61 0.28
CA VAL A 11 9.70 9.66 0.79
C VAL A 11 9.69 8.38 -0.05
N GLU A 12 9.83 8.49 -1.37
CA GLU A 12 9.90 7.33 -2.25
C GLU A 12 11.11 6.43 -1.99
N LYS A 13 12.20 6.98 -1.44
CA LYS A 13 13.41 6.23 -1.12
C LYS A 13 13.26 5.35 0.13
N MET A 14 12.31 5.66 1.01
CA MET A 14 12.08 4.93 2.26
C MET A 14 11.00 3.82 2.14
N ILE A 15 10.18 3.87 1.09
CA ILE A 15 9.12 2.89 0.85
C ILE A 15 9.66 1.73 0.02
N SER A 16 9.44 0.50 0.47
CA SER A 16 9.72 -0.70 -0.33
C SER A 16 8.87 -0.65 -1.61
N SER A 17 9.50 -0.31 -2.74
CA SER A 17 8.83 -0.20 -4.04
C SER A 17 9.46 -1.14 -5.06
N SER A 18 8.61 -1.73 -5.91
CA SER A 18 8.99 -2.69 -6.95
C SER A 18 8.20 -2.41 -8.22
N TYR A 19 8.70 -2.85 -9.38
CA TYR A 19 7.97 -2.74 -10.65
C TYR A 19 7.26 -4.06 -10.96
N ARG A 20 5.99 -3.97 -11.36
CA ARG A 20 5.23 -5.09 -11.92
C ARG A 20 5.75 -5.42 -13.33
N ALA A 21 5.42 -6.60 -13.84
CA ALA A 21 5.80 -7.03 -15.21
C ALA A 21 5.29 -6.08 -16.31
N ASP A 22 4.21 -5.35 -16.03
CA ASP A 22 3.62 -4.33 -16.91
C ASP A 22 4.33 -2.95 -16.82
N GLY A 23 5.39 -2.82 -16.01
CA GLY A 23 6.10 -1.56 -15.77
C GLY A 23 5.45 -0.65 -14.72
N ALA A 24 4.29 -1.03 -14.17
CA ALA A 24 3.63 -0.27 -13.11
C ALA A 24 4.42 -0.31 -11.79
N LYS A 25 4.68 0.87 -11.20
CA LYS A 25 5.33 0.99 -9.89
C LYS A 25 4.36 0.58 -8.78
N GLN A 26 4.79 -0.36 -7.96
CA GLN A 26 4.08 -0.83 -6.77
C GLN A 26 4.80 -0.37 -5.52
N TYR A 27 4.02 -0.15 -4.48
CA TYR A 27 4.44 0.20 -3.14
C TYR A 27 3.95 -0.87 -2.19
N GLU A 28 4.84 -1.33 -1.31
CA GLU A 28 4.43 -2.17 -0.19
C GLU A 28 3.67 -1.32 0.82
N VAL A 29 2.49 -1.80 1.21
CA VAL A 29 1.63 -1.15 2.18
C VAL A 29 1.15 -2.17 3.20
N ILE A 30 0.98 -1.69 4.42
CA ILE A 30 0.37 -2.40 5.53
C ILE A 30 -1.04 -1.82 5.67
N ILE A 31 -2.06 -2.66 5.52
CA ILE A 31 -3.47 -2.29 5.54
C ILE A 31 -4.10 -2.92 6.78
N ARG A 32 -4.80 -2.12 7.59
CA ARG A 32 -5.60 -2.64 8.70
C ARG A 32 -7.06 -2.73 8.28
N THR A 33 -7.59 -3.94 8.24
CA THR A 33 -8.97 -4.23 7.86
C THR A 33 -9.45 -5.52 8.53
N ASP A 34 -10.71 -5.56 8.92
CA ASP A 34 -11.41 -6.74 9.41
C ASP A 34 -11.97 -7.60 8.25
N GLN A 35 -11.85 -7.13 7.00
CA GLN A 35 -12.36 -7.80 5.80
C GLN A 35 -11.27 -7.95 4.71
N PRO A 36 -10.20 -8.72 4.96
CA PRO A 36 -9.08 -8.88 4.02
C PRO A 36 -9.49 -9.45 2.66
N ASP A 37 -10.59 -10.21 2.60
CA ASP A 37 -11.10 -10.77 1.34
C ASP A 37 -11.75 -9.71 0.43
N GLU A 38 -12.19 -8.56 0.96
CA GLU A 38 -12.67 -7.44 0.14
C GLU A 38 -11.55 -6.89 -0.74
N LEU A 39 -10.33 -6.78 -0.20
CA LEU A 39 -9.15 -6.34 -0.95
C LEU A 39 -8.87 -7.25 -2.16
N LYS A 40 -9.00 -8.58 -2.00
CA LYS A 40 -8.82 -9.53 -3.11
C LYS A 40 -9.86 -9.33 -4.21
N LYS A 41 -11.12 -9.06 -3.84
CA LYS A 41 -12.22 -8.79 -4.80
C LYS A 41 -11.94 -7.54 -5.64
N HIS A 42 -11.20 -6.58 -5.10
CA HIS A 42 -10.75 -5.39 -5.81
C HIS A 42 -9.47 -5.61 -6.64
N GLY A 43 -9.02 -6.86 -6.82
CA GLY A 43 -7.86 -7.21 -7.64
C GLY A 43 -6.52 -6.93 -6.96
N ILE A 44 -6.52 -6.69 -5.65
CA ILE A 44 -5.31 -6.32 -4.92
C ILE A 44 -4.47 -7.57 -4.64
N GLN A 45 -3.20 -7.52 -5.03
CA GLN A 45 -2.26 -8.58 -4.69
C GLN A 45 -1.82 -8.45 -3.22
N ILE A 46 -2.41 -9.31 -2.41
CA ILE A 46 -2.03 -9.52 -1.03
C ILE A 46 -0.80 -10.41 -0.98
N SER A 47 0.22 -9.98 -0.24
CA SER A 47 1.42 -10.76 0.04
C SER A 47 1.21 -11.67 1.26
N SER A 48 0.66 -11.12 2.36
CA SER A 48 0.39 -11.86 3.59
C SER A 48 -0.79 -11.27 4.37
N VAL A 49 -1.42 -12.09 5.21
CA VAL A 49 -2.49 -11.69 6.14
C VAL A 49 -2.14 -12.21 7.54
N PHE A 50 -2.23 -11.33 8.54
CA PHE A 50 -1.97 -11.61 9.95
C PHE A 50 -3.10 -11.01 10.80
N GLY A 51 -4.18 -11.78 10.98
CA GLY A 51 -5.41 -11.26 11.59
C GLY A 51 -5.96 -10.09 10.78
N ASP A 52 -6.17 -8.94 11.43
CA ASP A 52 -6.70 -7.72 10.81
C ASP A 52 -5.62 -6.89 10.08
N VAL A 53 -4.41 -7.43 9.92
CA VAL A 53 -3.29 -6.76 9.25
C VAL A 53 -2.96 -7.47 7.96
N VAL A 54 -3.00 -6.73 6.86
CA VAL A 54 -2.74 -7.22 5.50
C VAL A 54 -1.50 -6.52 4.96
N VAL A 55 -0.54 -7.29 4.44
CA VAL A 55 0.59 -6.76 3.70
C VAL A 55 0.30 -6.95 2.21
N ALA A 56 0.30 -5.87 1.44
CA ALA A 56 -0.01 -5.91 0.01
C ALA A 56 0.97 -5.05 -0.79
N ARG A 57 1.10 -5.37 -2.08
CA ARG A 57 1.84 -4.53 -3.04
C ARG A 57 0.87 -3.90 -4.01
N VAL A 58 0.79 -2.58 -3.97
CA VAL A 58 -0.26 -1.82 -4.64
C VAL A 58 0.31 -0.67 -5.44
N THR A 59 -0.26 -0.41 -6.59
CA THR A 59 -0.04 0.80 -7.38
C THR A 59 -0.72 1.99 -6.71
N LYS A 60 -0.39 3.20 -7.17
CA LYS A 60 -1.03 4.43 -6.70
C LYS A 60 -2.55 4.43 -6.96
N ASP A 61 -3.01 3.82 -8.05
CA ASP A 61 -4.43 3.71 -8.37
C ASP A 61 -5.15 2.73 -7.44
N GLU A 62 -4.57 1.56 -7.22
CA GLU A 62 -5.07 0.57 -6.25
C GLU A 62 -5.12 1.16 -4.84
N LEU A 63 -4.09 1.92 -4.44
CA LEU A 63 -4.07 2.59 -3.13
C LEU A 63 -5.25 3.55 -2.94
N ARG A 64 -5.61 4.32 -3.98
CA ARG A 64 -6.78 5.21 -3.94
C ARG A 64 -8.09 4.44 -3.76
N LYS A 65 -8.20 3.25 -4.35
CA LYS A 65 -9.36 2.38 -4.17
C LYS A 65 -9.43 1.84 -2.74
N ILE A 66 -8.31 1.39 -2.19
CA ILE A 66 -8.22 0.86 -0.82
C ILE A 66 -8.67 1.89 0.22
N VAL A 67 -8.15 3.12 0.15
CA VAL A 67 -8.50 4.17 1.12
C VAL A 67 -9.97 4.62 1.02
N SER A 68 -10.66 4.23 -0.06
CA SER A 68 -12.08 4.51 -0.24
C SER A 68 -12.99 3.40 0.32
N LEU A 69 -12.43 2.27 0.77
CA LEU A 69 -13.20 1.16 1.34
C LEU A 69 -13.54 1.45 2.81
N SER A 70 -14.81 1.26 3.17
CA SER A 70 -15.27 1.45 4.55
C SER A 70 -14.72 0.40 5.53
N SER A 71 -14.30 -0.75 5.01
CA SER A 71 -13.67 -1.85 5.77
C SER A 71 -12.22 -1.57 6.15
N VAL A 72 -11.60 -0.53 5.56
CA VAL A 72 -10.19 -0.19 5.79
C VAL A 72 -10.11 0.86 6.91
N ARG A 73 -9.48 0.47 8.02
CA ARG A 73 -9.25 1.36 9.16
C ARG A 73 -8.05 2.27 8.95
N SER A 74 -6.95 1.73 8.41
CA SER A 74 -5.75 2.51 8.13
C SER A 74 -4.90 1.86 7.04
N VAL A 75 -4.10 2.69 6.36
CA VAL A 75 -3.08 2.25 5.41
C VAL A 75 -1.76 2.94 5.76
N GLU A 76 -0.73 2.14 5.97
CA GLU A 76 0.61 2.57 6.37
C GLU A 76 1.62 2.14 5.29
N ALA A 77 2.63 2.95 5.03
CA ALA A 77 3.67 2.58 4.09
C ALA A 77 4.55 1.47 4.70
N GLY A 78 4.83 0.42 3.91
CA GLY A 78 5.80 -0.61 4.28
C GLY A 78 7.20 0.01 4.36
N THR A 79 7.68 0.23 5.57
CA THR A 79 9.04 0.71 5.82
C THR A 79 9.97 -0.50 5.89
N ARG A 80 11.06 -0.47 5.13
CA ARG A 80 12.17 -1.41 5.33
C ARG A 80 12.91 -1.02 6.60
N ASN A 81 12.61 -1.71 7.70
CA ASN A 81 13.53 -1.75 8.83
C ASN A 81 14.70 -2.65 8.47
N VAL A 82 15.83 -2.05 8.12
CA VAL A 82 17.12 -2.74 8.06
C VAL A 82 17.57 -2.91 9.51
N ILE A 83 17.34 -4.10 10.07
CA ILE A 83 18.07 -4.55 11.27
C ILE A 83 19.49 -4.85 10.80
N GLN A 84 20.44 -3.99 11.18
CA GLN A 84 21.87 -4.18 10.96
C GLN A 84 22.44 -5.16 11.98
#